data_AF-A0A1H3ZMF4-F1
#
_entry.id   AF-A0A1H3ZMF4-F1
#
_cell.length_a   1.000
_cell.length_b   1.000
_cell.length_c   1.000
_cell.angle_alpha   90.00
_cell.angle_beta   90.00
_cell.angle_gamma   90.00
#
_symmetry.space_group_name_H-M   'P 1'
#
loop_
_entity.id
_entity.type
_entity.pdbx_description
1 polymer ?
#
loop_
_entity_poly.entity_id
_entity_poly.type
_entity_poly.pdbx_seq_one_letter_code
_entity_poly.pdbx_strand_id
1 'polypeptide(L)'
;MLNDLLIPVLVLGGMGLIFGAGLAIASKVFEVKKDERIPLVRAALPGANCGGCGYPGCDALAEAIVKGDAPANACPVGGPSTAVEVGEIMGESVGNTDPQIACVHCNGDCEHAPTRADYYGIKNCREAMIASGGPKECRFGCMGMGSCVEACQFGALTMGDKGLPIVDPDACTACGKCIAACPKNLINLIPYDQVIHVDCRSTAKGKIVRTACTCGCIGCKACTKVCETGAITVTDNLAHINYDLCTQCGACVEKCPTGAVVKEDRIVKINS
;
A
#
# COMPACT_ATOMS: atom_id res chain seq x y z
N MET A 1 59.29 42.71 -20.70
CA MET A 1 57.96 43.32 -20.94
C MET A 1 57.07 42.40 -21.78
N LEU A 2 57.35 42.17 -23.07
CA LEU A 2 56.47 41.35 -23.92
C LEU A 2 56.48 39.85 -23.54
N ASN A 3 57.65 39.28 -23.23
CA ASN A 3 57.78 37.89 -22.78
C ASN A 3 57.11 37.62 -21.42
N ASP A 4 57.14 38.59 -20.50
CA ASP A 4 56.57 38.46 -19.15
C ASP A 4 55.03 38.36 -19.18
N LEU A 5 54.40 38.84 -20.26
CA LEU A 5 52.96 38.79 -20.47
C LEU A 5 52.54 37.63 -21.38
N LEU A 6 53.38 37.26 -22.35
CA LEU A 6 53.12 36.16 -23.29
C LEU A 6 53.10 34.79 -22.61
N ILE A 7 54.02 34.53 -21.67
CA ILE A 7 54.14 33.22 -21.01
C ILE A 7 52.89 32.91 -20.17
N PRO A 8 52.40 33.80 -19.27
CA PRO A 8 51.17 33.54 -18.52
C PRO A 8 49.95 33.33 -19.40
N VAL A 9 49.81 34.12 -20.48
CA VAL A 9 48.68 34.01 -21.42
C VAL A 9 48.70 32.67 -22.15
N LEU A 10 49.87 32.20 -22.59
CA LEU A 10 50.01 30.90 -23.24
C LEU A 10 49.77 29.73 -22.28
N VAL A 11 50.22 29.84 -21.03
CA VAL A 11 50.01 28.80 -20.01
C VAL A 11 48.53 28.71 -19.63
N LEU A 12 47.87 29.84 -19.33
CA LEU A 12 46.44 29.86 -19.01
C LEU A 12 45.59 29.39 -20.21
N GLY A 13 45.91 29.87 -21.41
CA GLY A 13 45.23 29.48 -22.64
C GLY A 13 45.39 27.99 -22.95
N GLY A 14 46.62 27.47 -22.82
CA GLY A 14 46.92 26.05 -23.03
C GLY A 14 46.23 25.14 -22.02
N MET A 15 46.26 25.49 -20.73
CA MET A 15 45.53 24.75 -19.70
C MET A 15 44.02 24.78 -19.91
N GLY A 16 43.46 25.94 -20.29
CA GLY A 16 42.04 26.08 -20.60
C GLY A 16 41.62 25.20 -21.78
N LEU A 17 42.46 25.12 -22.82
CA LEU A 17 42.20 24.29 -24.00
C LEU A 17 42.29 22.79 -23.67
N ILE A 18 43.26 22.39 -22.84
CA ILE A 18 43.41 21.01 -22.36
C ILE A 18 42.21 20.59 -21.50
N PHE A 19 41.82 21.40 -20.51
CA PHE A 19 40.67 21.07 -19.65
C PHE A 19 39.35 21.14 -20.40
N GLY A 20 39.18 22.11 -21.31
CA GLY A 20 38.00 22.21 -22.16
C GLY A 20 37.84 21.01 -23.09
N ALA A 21 38.94 20.59 -23.75
CA ALA A 21 38.94 19.39 -24.57
C ALA A 21 38.68 18.12 -23.74
N GLY A 22 39.29 18.03 -22.55
CA GLY A 22 39.07 16.93 -21.61
C GLY A 22 37.60 16.81 -21.18
N LEU A 23 36.97 17.93 -20.82
CA LEU A 23 35.55 17.97 -20.46
C LEU A 23 34.64 17.66 -21.66
N ALA A 24 34.96 18.14 -22.86
CA ALA A 24 34.18 17.85 -24.06
C ALA A 24 34.25 16.36 -24.44
N ILE A 25 35.43 15.75 -24.33
CA ILE A 25 35.61 14.31 -24.56
C ILE A 25 34.86 13.52 -23.48
N ALA A 26 35.03 13.86 -22.21
CA ALA A 26 34.31 13.21 -21.11
C ALA A 26 32.80 13.32 -21.31
N SER A 27 32.28 14.50 -21.67
CA SER A 27 30.85 14.71 -21.91
C SER A 27 30.28 13.83 -23.02
N LYS A 28 31.04 13.56 -24.09
CA LYS A 28 30.62 12.66 -25.17
C LYS A 28 30.77 11.17 -24.81
N VAL A 29 31.85 10.82 -24.12
CA VAL A 29 32.11 9.43 -23.72
C VAL A 29 31.10 8.95 -22.68
N PHE A 30 30.68 9.84 -21.78
CA PHE A 30 29.70 9.54 -20.72
C PHE A 30 28.27 10.00 -21.08
N GLU A 31 28.00 10.34 -22.35
CA GLU A 31 26.65 10.70 -22.79
C GLU A 31 25.74 9.46 -22.73
N VAL A 32 24.86 9.44 -21.72
CA VAL A 32 23.84 8.39 -21.59
C VAL A 32 22.69 8.76 -22.54
N LYS A 33 22.48 7.94 -23.59
CA LYS A 33 21.30 8.03 -24.44
C LYS A 33 20.06 7.78 -23.57
N LYS A 34 19.34 8.85 -23.23
CA LYS A 34 18.05 8.77 -22.54
C LYS A 34 16.98 8.51 -23.59
N ASP A 35 16.25 7.42 -23.45
CA ASP A 35 15.08 7.14 -24.28
C ASP A 35 14.07 8.28 -24.11
N GLU A 36 13.62 8.87 -25.21
CA GLU A 36 12.69 10.00 -25.23
C GLU A 36 11.32 9.65 -24.61
N ARG A 37 11.00 8.36 -24.49
CA ARG A 37 9.78 7.89 -23.82
C ARG A 37 9.82 8.04 -22.31
N ILE A 38 10.99 8.03 -21.67
CA ILE A 38 11.12 8.15 -20.21
C ILE A 38 10.49 9.46 -19.68
N PRO A 39 10.83 10.65 -20.21
CA PRO A 39 10.21 11.89 -19.75
C PRO A 39 8.70 11.95 -20.06
N LEU A 40 8.24 11.31 -21.15
CA LEU A 40 6.82 11.23 -21.50
C LEU A 40 6.05 10.38 -20.47
N VAL A 41 6.53 9.15 -20.22
CA VAL A 41 5.94 8.27 -19.19
C VAL A 41 5.98 8.94 -17.83
N ARG A 42 7.09 9.61 -17.50
CA ARG A 42 7.22 10.33 -16.22
C ARG A 42 6.20 11.46 -16.05
N ALA A 43 5.84 12.14 -17.14
CA ALA A 43 4.83 13.20 -17.14
C ALA A 43 3.41 12.65 -16.98
N ALA A 44 3.13 11.47 -17.55
CA ALA A 44 1.85 10.77 -17.37
C ALA A 44 1.67 10.20 -15.94
N LEU A 45 2.76 9.93 -15.22
CA LEU A 45 2.70 9.46 -13.83
C LEU A 45 2.30 10.57 -12.84
N PRO A 46 1.57 10.26 -11.75
CA PRO A 46 1.08 11.26 -10.79
C PRO A 46 2.14 12.09 -10.04
N GLY A 47 3.43 11.77 -10.17
CA GLY A 47 4.51 12.50 -9.50
C GLY A 47 4.54 12.37 -7.96
N ALA A 48 3.70 11.51 -7.36
CA ALA A 48 3.57 11.37 -5.91
C ALA A 48 4.82 10.81 -5.21
N ASN A 49 5.72 10.13 -5.94
CA ASN A 49 6.95 9.53 -5.41
C ASN A 49 6.76 8.65 -4.15
N CYS A 50 5.57 8.08 -3.98
CA CYS A 50 5.26 7.28 -2.79
C CYS A 50 5.98 5.92 -2.82
N GLY A 51 6.31 5.36 -3.98
CA GLY A 51 6.91 4.03 -4.10
C GLY A 51 5.95 2.88 -3.79
N GLY A 52 4.63 3.11 -3.92
CA GLY A 52 3.62 2.05 -3.80
C GLY A 52 3.73 0.97 -4.89
N CYS A 53 4.34 1.30 -6.04
CA CYS A 53 4.64 0.37 -7.13
C CYS A 53 5.91 -0.48 -6.89
N GLY A 54 6.62 -0.29 -5.78
CA GLY A 54 7.89 -0.99 -5.50
C GLY A 54 9.16 -0.31 -6.04
N TYR A 55 9.03 0.79 -6.81
CA TYR A 55 10.16 1.57 -7.32
C TYR A 55 10.42 2.84 -6.49
N PRO A 56 11.68 3.29 -6.36
CA PRO A 56 12.05 4.49 -5.59
C PRO A 56 11.71 5.77 -6.37
N GLY A 57 10.42 6.09 -6.45
CA GLY A 57 9.91 7.29 -7.10
C GLY A 57 9.35 7.07 -8.51
N CYS A 58 8.72 8.12 -9.05
CA CYS A 58 8.08 8.09 -10.36
C CYS A 58 9.10 8.04 -11.50
N ASP A 59 10.28 8.64 -11.33
CA ASP A 59 11.36 8.60 -12.33
C ASP A 59 11.89 7.17 -12.51
N ALA A 60 12.14 6.47 -11.39
CA ALA A 60 12.57 5.08 -11.42
C ALA A 60 11.49 4.15 -12.03
N LEU A 61 10.21 4.40 -11.73
CA LEU A 61 9.11 3.66 -12.35
C LEU A 61 9.04 3.91 -13.86
N ALA A 62 9.15 5.17 -14.31
CA ALA A 62 9.11 5.51 -15.72
C ALA A 62 10.25 4.84 -16.50
N GLU A 63 11.46 4.84 -15.95
CA GLU A 63 12.58 4.11 -16.53
C GLU A 63 12.32 2.61 -16.62
N ALA A 64 11.77 2.00 -15.56
CA ALA A 64 11.47 0.58 -15.53
C ALA A 64 10.40 0.19 -16.56
N ILE A 65 9.36 1.02 -16.73
CA ILE A 65 8.32 0.81 -17.74
C ILE A 65 8.92 0.85 -19.15
N VAL A 66 9.73 1.86 -19.46
CA VAL A 66 10.34 1.99 -20.79
C VAL A 66 11.33 0.86 -21.10
N LYS A 67 12.03 0.35 -20.08
CA LYS A 67 12.92 -0.82 -20.19
C LYS A 67 12.17 -2.16 -20.31
N GLY A 68 10.88 -2.20 -19.99
CA GLY A 68 10.07 -3.42 -19.94
C GLY A 68 10.18 -4.20 -18.62
N ASP A 69 10.80 -3.62 -17.60
CA ASP A 69 10.93 -4.22 -16.26
C ASP A 69 9.65 -4.05 -15.41
N ALA A 70 8.74 -3.16 -15.83
CA ALA A 70 7.45 -2.92 -15.20
C ALA A 70 6.32 -2.79 -16.23
N PRO A 71 5.11 -3.29 -15.96
CA PRO A 71 3.97 -3.11 -16.87
C PRO A 71 3.47 -1.65 -16.86
N ALA A 72 2.78 -1.23 -17.92
CA ALA A 72 2.24 0.13 -18.04
C ALA A 72 1.22 0.51 -16.95
N ASN A 73 0.51 -0.46 -16.36
CA ASN A 73 -0.40 -0.27 -15.23
C ASN A 73 0.26 -0.39 -13.85
N ALA A 74 1.60 -0.37 -13.76
CA ALA A 74 2.31 -0.59 -12.50
C ALA A 74 2.09 0.49 -11.44
N CYS A 75 1.54 1.67 -11.79
CA CYS A 75 1.28 2.73 -10.82
C CYS A 75 -0.10 2.55 -10.15
N PRO A 76 -0.18 2.10 -8.88
CA PRO A 76 -1.47 1.95 -8.21
C PRO A 76 -2.17 3.30 -7.95
N VAL A 77 -1.39 4.38 -7.81
CA VAL A 77 -1.92 5.72 -7.49
C VAL A 77 -2.57 6.40 -8.70
N GLY A 78 -2.03 6.20 -9.90
CA GLY A 78 -2.56 6.80 -11.12
C GLY A 78 -3.82 6.12 -11.65
N GLY A 79 -4.05 4.88 -11.20
CA GLY A 79 -5.21 4.09 -11.58
C GLY A 79 -5.30 3.84 -13.09
N PRO A 80 -6.51 3.51 -13.60
CA PRO A 80 -6.71 3.19 -15.01
C PRO A 80 -6.37 4.34 -15.96
N SER A 81 -6.60 5.59 -15.54
CA SER A 81 -6.34 6.77 -16.38
C SER A 81 -4.87 6.92 -16.75
N THR A 82 -3.97 6.86 -15.77
CA THR A 82 -2.52 6.84 -16.00
C THR A 82 -2.08 5.60 -16.78
N ALA A 83 -2.70 4.45 -16.51
CA ALA A 83 -2.34 3.22 -17.20
C ALA A 83 -2.60 3.30 -18.72
N VAL A 84 -3.72 3.91 -19.13
CA VAL A 84 -4.04 4.15 -20.55
C VAL A 84 -3.04 5.12 -21.18
N GLU A 85 -2.77 6.25 -20.54
CA GLU A 85 -1.83 7.27 -21.07
C GLU A 85 -0.41 6.71 -21.23
N VAL A 86 0.07 5.96 -20.24
CA VAL A 86 1.36 5.27 -20.32
C VAL A 86 1.35 4.18 -21.40
N GLY A 87 0.23 3.46 -21.54
CA GLY A 87 0.02 2.47 -22.60
C GLY A 87 0.14 3.06 -24.00
N GLU A 88 -0.49 4.22 -24.24
CA GLU A 88 -0.39 4.95 -25.51
C GLU A 88 1.05 5.34 -25.84
N ILE A 89 1.81 5.81 -24.84
CA ILE A 89 3.24 6.15 -25.00
C ILE A 89 4.08 4.90 -25.30
N MET A 90 3.74 3.76 -24.70
CA MET A 90 4.44 2.48 -24.90
C MET A 90 3.98 1.71 -26.15
N GLY A 91 2.85 2.10 -26.75
CA GLY A 91 2.23 1.39 -27.87
C GLY A 91 1.56 0.08 -27.46
N GLU A 92 1.12 -0.05 -26.20
CA GLU A 92 0.53 -1.26 -25.63
C GLU A 92 -0.94 -1.02 -25.22
N SER A 93 -1.82 -1.99 -25.47
CA SER A 93 -3.18 -1.94 -24.94
C SER A 93 -3.20 -2.41 -23.49
N VAL A 94 -3.54 -1.52 -22.58
CA VAL A 94 -3.53 -1.81 -21.15
C VAL A 94 -4.93 -2.24 -20.70
N GLY A 95 -5.01 -3.40 -20.05
CA GLY A 95 -6.26 -3.92 -19.50
C GLY A 95 -6.74 -3.07 -18.32
N ASN A 96 -8.06 -2.93 -18.20
CA ASN A 96 -8.67 -2.26 -17.06
C ASN A 96 -8.40 -3.09 -15.80
N THR A 97 -7.81 -2.48 -14.77
CA THR A 97 -7.57 -3.13 -13.49
C THR A 97 -8.62 -2.63 -12.51
N ASP A 98 -9.32 -3.54 -11.84
CA ASP A 98 -10.36 -3.14 -10.89
C ASP A 98 -9.76 -2.27 -9.77
N PRO A 99 -10.40 -1.15 -9.44
CA PRO A 99 -9.91 -0.28 -8.38
C PRO A 99 -9.87 -1.06 -7.06
N GLN A 100 -8.80 -0.84 -6.28
CA GLN A 100 -8.62 -1.48 -4.99
C GLN A 100 -8.71 -0.45 -3.86
N ILE A 101 -8.93 -0.94 -2.65
CA ILE A 101 -8.99 -0.14 -1.43
C ILE A 101 -8.30 -0.87 -0.29
N ALA A 102 -7.65 -0.13 0.61
CA ALA A 102 -7.12 -0.68 1.84
C ALA A 102 -8.26 -1.12 2.78
N CYS A 103 -8.20 -2.36 3.25
CA CYS A 103 -9.16 -2.93 4.20
C CYS A 103 -8.45 -3.34 5.48
N VAL A 104 -9.01 -2.97 6.63
CA VAL A 104 -8.45 -3.28 7.95
C VAL A 104 -9.14 -4.54 8.50
N HIS A 105 -8.43 -5.65 8.54
CA HIS A 105 -8.92 -6.93 9.05
C HIS A 105 -8.85 -7.05 10.57
N CYS A 106 -9.49 -6.12 11.28
CA CYS A 106 -9.60 -6.17 12.72
C CYS A 106 -10.76 -5.30 13.23
N ASN A 107 -11.80 -5.94 13.76
CA ASN A 107 -12.89 -5.27 14.48
C ASN A 107 -12.79 -5.40 16.01
N GLY A 108 -11.63 -5.84 16.52
CA GLY A 108 -11.38 -5.96 17.96
C GLY A 108 -11.07 -4.60 18.58
N ASP A 109 -12.08 -3.75 18.73
CA ASP A 109 -11.97 -2.46 19.43
C ASP A 109 -11.69 -2.64 20.93
N CYS A 110 -11.61 -1.54 21.68
CA CYS A 110 -11.32 -1.59 23.11
C CYS A 110 -12.42 -2.26 23.96
N GLU A 111 -13.65 -2.38 23.43
CA GLU A 111 -14.76 -3.07 24.10
C GLU A 111 -14.71 -4.58 23.85
N HIS A 112 -14.42 -4.97 22.60
CA HIS A 112 -14.41 -6.37 22.20
C HIS A 112 -13.10 -7.07 22.54
N ALA A 113 -11.97 -6.37 22.51
CA ALA A 113 -10.64 -6.89 22.79
C ALA A 113 -9.97 -6.04 23.90
N PRO A 114 -10.22 -6.36 25.18
CA PRO A 114 -9.75 -5.55 26.30
C PRO A 114 -8.23 -5.49 26.36
N THR A 115 -7.70 -4.46 27.02
CA THR A 115 -6.27 -4.34 27.31
C THR A 115 -5.90 -5.19 28.52
N ARG A 116 -4.70 -5.78 28.48
CA ARG A 116 -4.12 -6.52 29.63
C ARG A 116 -3.11 -5.72 30.42
N ALA A 117 -2.62 -4.63 29.83
CA ALA A 117 -1.60 -3.76 30.39
C ALA A 117 -1.68 -2.40 29.72
N ASP A 118 -1.32 -1.37 30.47
CA ASP A 118 -1.14 -0.02 29.95
C ASP A 118 0.20 0.09 29.23
N TYR A 119 0.21 0.86 28.13
CA TYR A 119 1.41 1.12 27.35
C TYR A 119 1.82 2.59 27.49
N TYR A 120 2.96 2.83 28.15
CA TYR A 120 3.52 4.17 28.39
C TYR A 120 4.71 4.51 27.47
N GLY A 121 4.88 3.76 26.37
CA GLY A 121 5.98 3.97 25.42
C GLY A 121 5.64 4.94 24.28
N ILE A 122 6.53 5.02 23.29
CA ILE A 122 6.33 5.82 22.08
C ILE A 122 5.13 5.27 21.31
N LYS A 123 4.21 6.15 20.91
CA LYS A 123 3.02 5.79 20.14
C LYS A 123 3.38 5.36 18.72
N ASN A 124 3.90 4.16 18.58
CA ASN A 124 4.30 3.54 17.31
C ASN A 124 4.06 2.03 17.37
N CYS A 125 3.48 1.46 16.32
CA CYS A 125 3.12 0.04 16.29
C CYS A 125 4.35 -0.88 16.42
N ARG A 126 5.51 -0.51 15.87
CA ARG A 126 6.73 -1.34 15.93
C ARG A 126 7.31 -1.34 17.35
N GLU A 127 7.35 -0.19 18.00
CA GLU A 127 7.79 -0.09 19.40
C GLU A 127 6.86 -0.85 20.35
N ALA A 128 5.54 -0.68 20.17
CA ALA A 128 4.55 -1.44 20.93
C ALA A 128 4.65 -2.96 20.68
N MET A 129 5.04 -3.37 19.48
CA MET A 129 5.25 -4.79 19.16
C MET A 129 6.43 -5.38 19.94
N ILE A 130 7.54 -4.64 20.06
CA ILE A 130 8.72 -5.06 20.85
C ILE A 130 8.36 -5.10 22.34
N ALA A 131 7.58 -4.14 22.81
CA ALA A 131 7.06 -4.07 24.18
C ALA A 131 5.87 -5.04 24.41
N SER A 132 6.07 -6.33 24.12
CA SER A 132 5.09 -7.40 24.32
C SER A 132 3.87 -7.37 23.38
N GLY A 133 4.00 -6.99 22.11
CA GLY A 133 2.92 -7.14 21.12
C GLY A 133 1.72 -6.19 21.33
N GLY A 134 1.93 -5.11 22.08
CA GLY A 134 0.95 -4.07 22.39
C GLY A 134 0.10 -4.34 23.64
N PRO A 135 -0.76 -3.37 24.01
CA PRO A 135 -1.54 -3.38 25.25
C PRO A 135 -2.75 -4.34 25.22
N LYS A 136 -3.27 -4.64 24.02
CA LYS A 136 -4.46 -5.49 23.87
C LYS A 136 -4.20 -6.95 24.23
N GLU A 137 -5.20 -7.59 24.82
CA GLU A 137 -5.16 -9.00 25.16
C GLU A 137 -4.99 -9.85 23.89
N CYS A 138 -5.73 -9.52 22.84
CA CYS A 138 -5.53 -10.11 21.52
C CYS A 138 -4.14 -9.78 20.95
N ARG A 139 -3.27 -10.79 20.88
CA ARG A 139 -1.92 -10.68 20.30
C ARG A 139 -1.92 -10.45 18.79
N PHE A 140 -3.00 -10.81 18.09
CA PHE A 140 -3.10 -10.71 16.64
C PHE A 140 -3.71 -9.39 16.16
N GLY A 141 -4.55 -8.76 16.98
CA GLY A 141 -5.34 -7.59 16.59
C GLY A 141 -4.58 -6.25 16.63
N CYS A 142 -5.25 -5.21 16.12
CA CYS A 142 -4.71 -3.85 16.03
C CYS A 142 -4.40 -3.30 17.43
N MET A 143 -3.21 -2.71 17.59
CA MET A 143 -2.75 -2.16 18.87
C MET A 143 -3.21 -0.71 19.12
N GLY A 144 -3.78 -0.04 18.12
CA GLY A 144 -4.26 1.34 18.26
C GLY A 144 -3.17 2.42 18.25
N MET A 145 -1.94 2.09 17.81
CA MET A 145 -0.82 3.07 17.81
C MET A 145 -0.79 3.98 16.58
N GLY A 146 -1.53 3.67 15.51
CA GLY A 146 -1.72 4.60 14.39
C GLY A 146 -0.57 4.70 13.36
N SER A 147 0.43 3.81 13.36
CA SER A 147 1.51 3.88 12.35
C SER A 147 1.04 3.76 10.89
N CYS A 148 -0.12 3.14 10.64
CA CYS A 148 -0.73 3.13 9.30
C CYS A 148 -1.30 4.50 8.89
N VAL A 149 -1.77 5.29 9.86
CA VAL A 149 -2.24 6.67 9.65
C VAL A 149 -1.05 7.57 9.34
N GLU A 150 0.01 7.49 10.14
CA GLU A 150 1.26 8.25 9.89
C GLU A 150 1.90 7.92 8.54
N ALA A 151 1.80 6.66 8.09
CA ALA A 151 2.34 6.23 6.80
C ALA A 151 1.48 6.69 5.60
N CYS A 152 0.25 7.15 5.82
CA CYS A 152 -0.65 7.54 4.74
C CYS A 152 -0.35 8.97 4.27
N GLN A 153 0.23 9.10 3.08
CA GLN A 153 0.54 10.40 2.48
C GLN A 153 -0.69 11.09 1.86
N PHE A 154 -1.80 10.35 1.68
CA PHE A 154 -3.03 10.81 1.02
C PHE A 154 -4.14 11.16 2.02
N GLY A 155 -3.90 11.04 3.33
CA GLY A 155 -4.92 11.33 4.35
C GLY A 155 -6.06 10.32 4.41
N ALA A 156 -5.94 9.17 3.72
CA ALA A 156 -7.00 8.17 3.62
C ALA A 156 -7.22 7.31 4.88
N LEU A 157 -6.39 7.44 5.91
CA LEU A 157 -6.58 6.71 7.17
C LEU A 157 -6.67 7.67 8.34
N THR A 158 -7.61 7.42 9.24
CA THR A 158 -7.75 8.12 10.52
C THR A 158 -7.91 7.13 11.66
N MET A 159 -7.53 7.50 12.88
CA MET A 159 -7.84 6.66 14.05
C MET A 159 -9.26 6.99 14.51
N GLY A 160 -10.18 6.03 14.42
CA GLY A 160 -11.53 6.17 14.94
C GLY A 160 -11.56 6.16 16.47
N ASP A 161 -12.68 6.63 17.04
CA ASP A 161 -12.91 6.74 18.48
C ASP A 161 -12.76 5.40 19.22
N LYS A 162 -13.00 4.30 18.50
CA LYS A 162 -12.87 2.92 18.98
C LYS A 162 -11.43 2.39 19.02
N GLY A 163 -10.44 3.23 18.69
CA GLY A 163 -9.03 2.87 18.71
C GLY A 163 -8.60 1.94 17.56
N LEU A 164 -9.37 1.94 16.46
CA LEU A 164 -9.08 1.22 15.22
C LEU A 164 -8.94 2.21 14.06
N PRO A 165 -8.07 1.93 13.08
CA PRO A 165 -7.95 2.77 11.90
C PRO A 165 -9.18 2.62 11.00
N ILE A 166 -9.72 3.75 10.54
CA ILE A 166 -10.81 3.86 9.58
C ILE A 166 -10.21 4.33 8.25
N VAL A 167 -10.63 3.70 7.15
CA VAL A 167 -10.17 4.04 5.80
C VAL A 167 -11.24 4.87 5.11
N ASP A 168 -10.85 6.02 4.58
CA ASP A 168 -11.68 6.82 3.68
C ASP A 168 -11.55 6.25 2.26
N PRO A 169 -12.64 5.73 1.66
CA PRO A 169 -12.61 5.13 0.34
C PRO A 169 -12.30 6.14 -0.78
N ASP A 170 -12.67 7.41 -0.61
CA ASP A 170 -12.52 8.41 -1.67
C ASP A 170 -11.08 8.96 -1.73
N ALA A 171 -10.39 8.96 -0.60
CA ALA A 171 -8.99 9.37 -0.51
C ALA A 171 -7.99 8.21 -0.74
N CYS A 172 -8.43 6.95 -0.64
CA CYS A 172 -7.53 5.80 -0.72
C CYS A 172 -7.07 5.54 -2.16
N THR A 173 -5.77 5.66 -2.40
CA THR A 173 -5.16 5.41 -3.73
C THR A 173 -4.55 4.01 -3.87
N ALA A 174 -4.93 3.06 -3.01
CA ALA A 174 -4.38 1.70 -2.98
C ALA A 174 -2.84 1.56 -2.99
N CYS A 175 -2.09 2.55 -2.46
CA CYS A 175 -0.62 2.56 -2.56
C CYS A 175 0.10 1.53 -1.67
N GLY A 176 -0.61 0.84 -0.77
CA GLY A 176 -0.05 -0.21 0.10
C GLY A 176 0.87 0.26 1.23
N LYS A 177 1.10 1.56 1.44
CA LYS A 177 1.97 2.06 2.52
C LYS A 177 1.50 1.67 3.93
N CYS A 178 0.19 1.68 4.14
CA CYS A 178 -0.42 1.22 5.40
C CYS A 178 -0.17 -0.28 5.66
N ILE A 179 -0.08 -1.10 4.61
CA ILE A 179 0.23 -2.54 4.68
C ILE A 179 1.67 -2.71 5.18
N ALA A 180 2.62 -2.03 4.53
CA ALA A 180 4.04 -2.08 4.92
C ALA A 180 4.29 -1.52 6.32
N ALA A 181 3.52 -0.52 6.75
CA ALA A 181 3.63 0.08 8.08
C ALA A 181 3.01 -0.77 9.20
N CYS A 182 2.15 -1.75 8.88
CA CYS A 182 1.46 -2.56 9.87
C CYS A 182 2.31 -3.77 10.28
N PRO A 183 2.95 -3.79 11.47
CA PRO A 183 3.80 -4.91 11.89
C PRO A 183 3.01 -6.21 12.14
N LYS A 184 1.67 -6.13 12.29
CA LYS A 184 0.77 -7.28 12.43
C LYS A 184 0.11 -7.71 11.12
N ASN A 185 0.44 -7.05 10.01
CA ASN A 185 -0.11 -7.32 8.68
C ASN A 185 -1.66 -7.36 8.67
N LEU A 186 -2.31 -6.42 9.36
CA LEU A 186 -3.77 -6.38 9.48
C LEU A 186 -4.47 -5.73 8.30
N ILE A 187 -3.72 -5.14 7.38
CA ILE A 187 -4.26 -4.37 6.28
C ILE A 187 -3.88 -5.07 4.98
N ASN A 188 -4.82 -5.20 4.05
CA ASN A 188 -4.55 -5.62 2.67
C ASN A 188 -5.34 -4.74 1.70
N LEU A 189 -5.11 -4.94 0.41
CA LEU A 189 -5.94 -4.36 -0.64
C LEU A 189 -7.02 -5.36 -1.04
N ILE A 190 -8.24 -4.87 -1.15
CA ILE A 190 -9.39 -5.63 -1.65
C ILE A 190 -10.06 -4.83 -2.77
N PRO A 191 -10.84 -5.44 -3.67
CA PRO A 191 -11.58 -4.71 -4.68
C PRO A 191 -12.47 -3.62 -4.07
N TYR A 192 -12.57 -2.47 -4.74
CA TYR A 192 -13.30 -1.29 -4.25
C TYR A 192 -14.82 -1.52 -4.15
N ASP A 193 -15.36 -2.43 -4.95
CA ASP A 193 -16.76 -2.86 -4.92
C ASP A 193 -17.02 -3.99 -3.91
N GLN A 194 -15.99 -4.61 -3.34
CA GLN A 194 -16.10 -5.69 -2.38
C GLN A 194 -16.48 -5.18 -0.98
N VAL A 195 -17.76 -5.23 -0.62
CA VAL A 195 -18.26 -4.78 0.69
C VAL A 195 -18.20 -5.85 1.77
N ILE A 196 -18.12 -7.14 1.40
CA ILE A 196 -18.02 -8.24 2.37
C ILE A 196 -16.56 -8.67 2.57
N HIS A 197 -16.09 -8.65 3.80
CA HIS A 197 -14.73 -9.07 4.16
C HIS A 197 -14.67 -9.67 5.57
N VAL A 198 -13.50 -10.20 5.95
CA VAL A 198 -13.27 -10.83 7.26
C VAL A 198 -12.51 -9.88 8.18
N ASP A 199 -13.11 -9.46 9.28
CA ASP A 199 -12.56 -8.49 10.23
C ASP A 199 -11.73 -9.11 11.35
N CYS A 200 -10.93 -10.09 10.99
CA CYS A 200 -10.05 -10.78 11.91
C CYS A 200 -8.81 -11.28 11.18
N ARG A 201 -7.68 -11.32 11.90
CA ARG A 201 -6.46 -11.99 11.43
C ARG A 201 -5.87 -12.97 12.44
N SER A 202 -6.62 -13.31 13.47
CA SER A 202 -6.16 -14.32 14.42
C SER A 202 -6.20 -15.71 13.81
N THR A 203 -5.06 -16.40 13.87
CA THR A 203 -4.93 -17.82 13.51
C THR A 203 -4.97 -18.73 14.75
N ALA A 204 -5.23 -18.15 15.93
CA ALA A 204 -5.35 -18.92 17.16
C ALA A 204 -6.62 -19.78 17.16
N LYS A 205 -6.59 -20.86 17.96
CA LYS A 205 -7.76 -21.71 18.18
C LYS A 205 -8.91 -20.89 18.75
N GLY A 206 -10.14 -21.15 18.31
CA GLY A 206 -11.32 -20.37 18.70
C GLY A 206 -11.54 -20.20 20.21
N LYS A 207 -11.13 -21.18 21.05
CA LYS A 207 -11.17 -21.04 22.51
C LYS A 207 -10.29 -19.89 23.01
N ILE A 208 -9.08 -19.77 22.46
CA ILE A 208 -8.12 -18.70 22.81
C ILE A 208 -8.65 -17.35 22.30
N VAL A 209 -9.18 -17.33 21.07
CA VAL A 209 -9.77 -16.12 20.49
C VAL A 209 -10.89 -15.58 21.39
N ARG A 210 -11.83 -16.43 21.82
CA ARG A 210 -12.96 -16.01 22.68
C ARG A 210 -12.54 -15.47 24.04
N THR A 211 -11.39 -15.89 24.57
CA THR A 211 -10.84 -15.32 25.81
C THR A 211 -10.26 -13.92 25.58
N ALA A 212 -9.71 -13.66 24.39
CA ALA A 212 -9.03 -12.41 24.08
C ALA A 212 -9.86 -11.38 23.30
N CYS A 213 -10.91 -11.82 22.60
CA CYS A 213 -11.73 -11.01 21.71
C CYS A 213 -13.13 -11.63 21.54
N THR A 214 -14.18 -10.85 21.77
CA THR A 214 -15.57 -11.30 21.61
C THR A 214 -16.02 -11.36 20.14
N CYS A 215 -15.45 -10.52 19.26
CA CYS A 215 -15.80 -10.45 17.83
C CYS A 215 -14.82 -11.18 16.89
N GLY A 216 -13.85 -11.92 17.42
CA GLY A 216 -12.83 -12.59 16.61
C GLY A 216 -13.35 -13.80 15.83
N CYS A 217 -12.72 -14.11 14.68
CA CYS A 217 -12.97 -15.35 13.96
C CYS A 217 -12.49 -16.54 14.79
N ILE A 218 -13.35 -17.56 14.94
CA ILE A 218 -13.07 -18.76 15.75
C ILE A 218 -12.84 -20.02 14.90
N GLY A 219 -12.79 -19.89 13.57
CA GLY A 219 -12.56 -21.01 12.66
C GLY A 219 -13.67 -22.06 12.61
N CYS A 220 -14.92 -21.71 12.96
CA CYS A 220 -16.02 -22.67 13.08
C CYS A 220 -16.57 -23.23 11.75
N LYS A 221 -16.11 -22.71 10.61
CA LYS A 221 -16.54 -23.10 9.24
C LYS A 221 -18.03 -22.88 8.94
N ALA A 222 -18.77 -22.14 9.76
CA ALA A 222 -20.18 -21.84 9.51
C ALA A 222 -20.38 -21.07 8.19
N CYS A 223 -19.49 -20.13 7.89
CA CYS A 223 -19.50 -19.34 6.66
C CYS A 223 -19.19 -20.19 5.41
N THR A 224 -18.28 -21.15 5.50
CA THR A 224 -17.97 -22.06 4.38
C THR A 224 -19.14 -22.98 4.05
N LYS A 225 -19.92 -23.40 5.04
CA LYS A 225 -21.08 -24.27 4.82
C LYS A 225 -22.25 -23.59 4.12
N VAL A 226 -22.39 -22.27 4.26
CA VAL A 226 -23.50 -21.50 3.67
C VAL A 226 -23.13 -20.87 2.32
N CYS A 227 -21.85 -20.87 1.96
CA CYS A 227 -21.39 -20.26 0.72
C CYS A 227 -21.56 -21.22 -0.46
N GLU A 228 -22.59 -20.99 -1.27
CA GLU A 228 -22.91 -21.80 -2.45
C GLU A 228 -21.84 -21.75 -3.54
N THR A 229 -21.16 -20.60 -3.69
CA THR A 229 -20.09 -20.43 -4.68
C THR A 229 -18.74 -20.97 -4.22
N GLY A 230 -18.61 -21.40 -2.96
CA GLY A 230 -17.34 -21.82 -2.39
C GLY A 230 -16.32 -20.70 -2.22
N ALA A 231 -16.73 -19.43 -2.30
CA ALA A 231 -15.85 -18.27 -2.20
C ALA A 231 -15.15 -18.12 -0.84
N ILE A 232 -15.71 -18.64 0.26
CA ILE A 232 -15.12 -18.51 1.60
C ILE A 232 -14.62 -19.85 2.15
N THR A 233 -13.34 -19.89 2.49
CA THR A 233 -12.67 -21.06 3.06
C THR A 233 -12.13 -20.75 4.46
N VAL A 234 -11.84 -21.78 5.25
CA VAL A 234 -11.20 -21.62 6.57
C VAL A 234 -9.91 -22.41 6.59
N THR A 235 -8.79 -21.70 6.72
CA THR A 235 -7.43 -22.22 6.81
C THR A 235 -6.76 -21.65 8.05
N ASP A 236 -5.97 -22.44 8.79
CA ASP A 236 -5.28 -22.01 10.01
C ASP A 236 -6.19 -21.32 11.05
N ASN A 237 -7.41 -21.84 11.21
CA ASN A 237 -8.47 -21.30 12.09
C ASN A 237 -9.00 -19.91 11.71
N LEU A 238 -8.63 -19.37 10.53
CA LEU A 238 -9.08 -18.08 10.02
C LEU A 238 -9.89 -18.25 8.73
N ALA A 239 -10.89 -17.39 8.52
CA ALA A 239 -11.69 -17.38 7.30
C ALA A 239 -11.03 -16.51 6.23
N HIS A 240 -11.06 -16.97 4.98
CA HIS A 240 -10.49 -16.30 3.81
C HIS A 240 -11.54 -16.27 2.69
N ILE A 241 -11.76 -15.10 2.11
CA ILE A 241 -12.68 -14.91 0.99
C ILE A 241 -11.87 -14.75 -0.29
N ASN A 242 -12.21 -15.55 -1.30
CA ASN A 242 -11.83 -15.31 -2.67
C ASN A 242 -12.86 -14.36 -3.29
N TYR A 243 -12.42 -13.14 -3.60
CA TYR A 243 -13.29 -12.09 -4.12
C TYR A 243 -13.75 -12.36 -5.55
N ASP A 244 -12.97 -13.09 -6.36
CA ASP A 244 -13.33 -13.44 -7.73
C ASP A 244 -14.56 -14.37 -7.80
N LEU A 245 -14.82 -15.13 -6.73
CA LEU A 245 -15.95 -16.05 -6.62
C LEU A 245 -17.10 -15.50 -5.77
N CYS A 246 -16.89 -14.36 -5.09
CA CYS A 246 -17.83 -13.84 -4.12
C CYS A 246 -18.95 -13.06 -4.83
N THR A 247 -20.18 -13.55 -4.71
CA THR A 247 -21.37 -12.83 -5.23
C THR A 247 -21.92 -11.78 -4.27
N GLN A 248 -21.24 -11.58 -3.14
CA GLN A 248 -21.60 -10.61 -2.11
C GLN A 248 -23.02 -10.79 -1.52
N CYS A 249 -23.55 -12.03 -1.51
CA CYS A 249 -24.92 -12.34 -1.09
C CYS A 249 -25.22 -12.13 0.41
N GLY A 250 -24.21 -12.00 1.27
CA GLY A 250 -24.39 -11.72 2.69
C GLY A 250 -24.65 -12.94 3.60
N ALA A 251 -24.90 -14.13 3.05
CA ALA A 251 -25.24 -15.32 3.86
C ALA A 251 -24.16 -15.69 4.90
N CYS A 252 -22.88 -15.45 4.58
CA CYS A 252 -21.77 -15.66 5.51
C CYS A 252 -21.76 -14.69 6.69
N VAL A 253 -22.25 -13.46 6.50
CA VAL A 253 -22.34 -12.41 7.53
C VAL A 253 -23.42 -12.80 8.54
N GLU A 254 -24.62 -13.15 8.06
CA GLU A 254 -25.75 -13.55 8.91
C GLU A 254 -25.45 -14.78 9.76
N LYS A 255 -24.69 -15.74 9.21
CA LYS A 255 -24.37 -16.99 9.91
C LYS A 255 -23.18 -16.88 10.86
N CYS A 256 -22.41 -15.79 10.84
CA CYS A 256 -21.21 -15.66 11.65
C CYS A 256 -21.55 -15.43 13.13
N PRO A 257 -21.28 -16.38 14.04
CA PRO A 257 -21.71 -16.28 15.44
C PRO A 257 -20.94 -15.23 16.24
N THR A 258 -19.81 -14.74 15.71
CA THR A 258 -18.96 -13.72 16.35
C THR A 258 -18.99 -12.38 15.62
N GLY A 259 -19.68 -12.28 14.48
CA GLY A 259 -19.63 -11.06 13.66
C GLY A 259 -18.27 -10.78 13.02
N ALA A 260 -17.37 -11.76 12.95
CA ALA A 260 -16.04 -11.60 12.33
C ALA A 260 -16.07 -11.51 10.80
N VAL A 261 -17.20 -11.81 10.16
CA VAL A 261 -17.40 -11.59 8.73
C VAL A 261 -18.41 -10.47 8.65
N VAL A 262 -18.01 -9.35 8.07
CA VAL A 262 -18.80 -8.11 8.08
C VAL A 262 -19.21 -7.74 6.66
N LYS A 263 -20.27 -6.95 6.59
CA LYS A 263 -20.63 -6.18 5.41
C LYS A 263 -20.44 -4.73 5.81
N GLU A 264 -19.51 -4.05 5.15
CA GLU A 264 -19.25 -2.64 5.40
C GLU A 264 -20.06 -1.82 4.39
N ASP A 265 -20.95 -0.96 4.90
CA ASP A 265 -21.70 -0.03 4.06
C ASP A 265 -20.74 1.07 3.60
N ARG A 266 -20.08 0.84 2.48
CA ARG A 266 -19.37 1.89 1.74
C ARG A 266 -20.42 2.85 1.18
N ILE A 267 -20.88 3.81 1.99
CA ILE A 267 -21.80 4.86 1.55
C ILE A 267 -21.05 5.71 0.53
N VAL A 268 -21.30 5.37 -0.72
CA VAL A 268 -21.21 6.22 -1.88
C VAL A 268 -21.94 7.54 -1.57
N LYS A 269 -21.21 8.58 -1.17
CA LYS A 269 -21.66 9.95 -1.41
C LYS A 269 -21.31 10.33 -2.85
N ILE A 270 -21.96 9.70 -3.82
CA ILE A 270 -22.09 10.32 -5.14
C ILE A 270 -23.17 11.39 -4.98
N ASN A 271 -22.70 12.63 -4.83
CA ASN A 271 -23.42 13.88 -5.05
C ASN A 271 -24.79 14.06 -4.38
N SER A 272 -24.83 15.00 -3.42
CA SER A 272 -25.94 15.95 -3.31
C SER A 272 -25.37 17.32 -3.00
#